data_AF-A0A1J4M1E2-F1
#
_entry.id   AF-A0A1J4M1E2-F1
#
_cell.length_a   1.000
_cell.length_b   1.000
_cell.length_c   1.000
_cell.angle_alpha   90.00
_cell.angle_beta   90.00
_cell.angle_gamma   90.00
#
_symmetry.space_group_name_H-M   'P 1'
#
loop_
_entity.id
_entity.type
_entity.pdbx_description
1 polymer ?
#
loop_
_entity_poly.entity_id
_entity_poly.type
_entity_poly.pdbx_seq_one_letter_code
_entity_poly.pdbx_strand_id
1 'polypeptide(L)'
;MNADQSVTRAEIVIIGAGASGLWSAIELAPDHDVVVLEAGRVGAGASGYAAGFVGPFADWAPYPAAVEHSIEAFRSLDGSHGFTFHDRPYVELAETDAERESFVEDYQPLFDREGYELEYWSTSELAERWPGRFDLDGFDGGLVKVESGIIDVREYATALAETARERGAEIRTQTPVERIVTDDDTVVGVETPDGRIEAETVVCAAGAQTAPLVEPFVDVPTRQFIYCNLRVDIDGEIDDAYPMMYGRDVWWRPEPDRSQTFLISGGMYFLPERDQPPRSPPAEYLREVKAVLESVANDIDEVRIVNGSYHTCSKGSAITPDGQPVLDAPENAPDGLVIVTGVTAGISMSPFTGAAVRALVTGEEPLVSLEPFELDRFDEPSADFRVHEIQEMPSTFPTGEY
;
A
#
# COMPACT_ATOMS: atom_id res chain seq x y z
N MET A 1 -5.69 22.36 -34.81
CA MET A 1 -5.27 21.26 -35.70
C MET A 1 -4.15 20.56 -34.98
N ASN A 2 -4.16 19.30 -34.59
CA ASN A 2 -5.02 18.11 -34.64
C ASN A 2 -4.32 17.17 -33.61
N ALA A 3 -4.88 16.19 -32.90
CA ALA A 3 -6.13 15.46 -32.98
C ALA A 3 -6.45 15.03 -31.52
N ASP A 4 -7.64 15.27 -30.98
CA ASP A 4 -8.73 14.29 -30.97
C ASP A 4 -8.46 13.01 -31.78
N GLN A 5 -7.55 12.19 -31.29
CA GLN A 5 -7.53 10.76 -31.53
C GLN A 5 -7.78 10.13 -30.16
N SER A 6 -9.04 9.90 -29.82
CA SER A 6 -9.35 8.94 -28.76
C SER A 6 -8.68 7.62 -29.15
N VAL A 7 -7.62 7.22 -28.44
CA VAL A 7 -7.09 5.84 -28.57
C VAL A 7 -8.26 4.89 -28.37
N THR A 8 -8.63 4.22 -29.44
CA THR A 8 -9.67 3.19 -29.47
C THR A 8 -9.08 1.79 -29.38
N ARG A 9 -7.75 1.67 -29.39
CA ARG A 9 -7.02 0.40 -29.33
C ARG A 9 -5.64 0.57 -28.71
N ALA A 10 -5.27 -0.32 -27.80
CA ALA A 10 -3.92 -0.48 -27.27
C ALA A 10 -3.53 -1.96 -27.34
N GLU A 11 -2.27 -2.29 -27.09
CA GLU A 11 -1.86 -3.68 -26.87
C GLU A 11 -2.31 -4.14 -25.48
N ILE A 12 -1.99 -3.30 -24.47
CA ILE A 12 -2.27 -3.56 -23.06
C ILE A 12 -3.10 -2.41 -22.49
N VAL A 13 -4.22 -2.74 -21.85
CA VAL A 13 -4.97 -1.81 -21.00
C VAL A 13 -4.74 -2.15 -19.54
N ILE A 14 -4.33 -1.16 -18.75
CA ILE A 14 -4.19 -1.29 -17.29
C ILE A 14 -5.35 -0.52 -16.63
N ILE A 15 -6.14 -1.22 -15.80
CA ILE A 15 -7.24 -0.64 -15.05
C ILE A 15 -6.74 -0.20 -13.67
N GLY A 16 -6.71 1.11 -13.42
CA GLY A 16 -6.32 1.72 -12.16
C GLY A 16 -4.96 2.43 -12.22
N ALA A 17 -4.91 3.72 -11.90
CA ALA A 17 -3.68 4.49 -11.75
C ALA A 17 -3.29 4.65 -10.26
N GLY A 18 -3.41 3.55 -9.51
CA GLY A 18 -2.75 3.38 -8.22
C GLY A 18 -1.30 2.93 -8.39
N ALA A 19 -0.57 2.78 -7.29
CA ALA A 19 0.86 2.48 -7.33
C ALA A 19 1.20 1.21 -8.15
N SER A 20 0.48 0.10 -7.94
CA SER A 20 0.70 -1.14 -8.70
C SER A 20 0.41 -1.00 -10.19
N GLY A 21 -0.66 -0.30 -10.57
CA GLY A 21 -1.01 -0.08 -11.97
C GLY A 21 0.00 0.82 -12.69
N LEU A 22 0.50 1.85 -12.01
CA LEU A 22 1.54 2.72 -12.57
C LEU A 22 2.89 2.02 -12.69
N TRP A 23 3.29 1.23 -11.69
CA TRP A 23 4.51 0.40 -11.81
C TRP A 23 4.39 -0.63 -12.93
N SER A 24 3.24 -1.26 -13.08
CA SER A 24 2.97 -2.15 -14.23
C SER A 24 3.16 -1.40 -15.55
N ALA A 25 2.68 -0.15 -15.65
CA ALA A 25 2.88 0.67 -16.84
C ALA A 25 4.35 1.05 -17.06
N ILE A 26 5.10 1.38 -16.00
CA ILE A 26 6.54 1.69 -16.05
C ILE A 26 7.36 0.52 -16.60
N GLU A 27 7.00 -0.71 -16.23
CA GLU A 27 7.69 -1.92 -16.67
C GLU A 27 7.28 -2.36 -18.08
N LEU A 28 6.03 -2.12 -18.49
CA LEU A 28 5.50 -2.59 -19.79
C LEU A 28 5.66 -1.58 -20.94
N ALA A 29 5.52 -0.28 -20.69
CA ALA A 29 5.49 0.75 -21.72
C ALA A 29 6.75 0.86 -22.61
N PRO A 30 7.97 0.50 -22.17
CA PRO A 30 9.14 0.52 -23.05
C PRO A 30 9.01 -0.40 -24.28
N ASP A 31 8.26 -1.50 -24.16
CA ASP A 31 8.16 -2.55 -25.19
C ASP A 31 6.75 -2.72 -25.76
N HIS A 32 5.73 -2.14 -25.14
CA HIS A 32 4.31 -2.34 -25.48
C HIS A 32 3.52 -1.04 -25.57
N ASP A 33 2.44 -1.04 -26.36
CA ASP A 33 1.47 0.06 -26.39
C ASP A 33 0.52 -0.03 -25.17
N VAL A 34 0.79 0.78 -24.16
CA VAL A 34 0.13 0.73 -22.85
C VAL A 34 -0.78 1.93 -22.63
N VAL A 35 -2.04 1.66 -22.30
CA VAL A 35 -3.02 2.67 -21.84
C VAL A 35 -3.47 2.35 -20.41
N VAL A 36 -3.24 3.29 -19.49
CA VAL A 36 -3.74 3.24 -18.11
C VAL A 36 -5.05 4.02 -18.01
N LEU A 37 -6.10 3.39 -17.48
CA LEU A 37 -7.42 4.00 -17.27
C LEU A 37 -7.71 4.15 -15.78
N GLU A 38 -8.01 5.36 -15.35
CA GLU A 38 -8.29 5.71 -13.97
C GLU A 38 -9.65 6.39 -13.85
N ALA A 39 -10.50 5.87 -12.96
CA ALA A 39 -11.85 6.38 -12.74
C ALA A 39 -11.89 7.80 -12.15
N GLY A 40 -10.91 8.15 -11.31
CA GLY A 40 -10.78 9.44 -10.67
C GLY A 40 -9.54 10.20 -11.15
N ARG A 41 -8.73 10.64 -10.19
CA ARG A 41 -7.38 11.20 -10.43
C ARG A 41 -6.33 10.12 -10.16
N VAL A 42 -5.11 10.31 -10.65
CA VAL A 42 -3.97 9.46 -10.27
C VAL A 42 -3.87 9.34 -8.74
N GLY A 43 -3.74 8.10 -8.26
CA GLY A 43 -3.71 7.80 -6.82
C GLY A 43 -5.02 8.09 -6.08
N ALA A 44 -6.18 8.14 -6.73
CA ALA A 44 -7.46 8.42 -6.06
C ALA A 44 -7.93 7.31 -5.09
N GLY A 45 -7.44 6.07 -5.29
CA GLY A 45 -7.68 4.94 -4.39
C GLY A 45 -6.73 4.91 -3.19
N ALA A 46 -6.54 3.73 -2.60
CA ALA A 46 -5.75 3.53 -1.37
C ALA A 46 -4.36 4.18 -1.42
N SER A 47 -3.69 4.14 -2.57
CA SER A 47 -2.34 4.70 -2.73
C SER A 47 -2.24 6.17 -2.32
N GLY A 48 -3.22 7.02 -2.63
CA GLY A 48 -3.18 8.44 -2.26
C GLY A 48 -3.61 8.78 -0.84
N TYR A 49 -3.93 7.75 -0.04
CA TYR A 49 -4.35 7.84 1.37
C TYR A 49 -3.50 6.95 2.28
N ALA A 50 -2.50 6.27 1.74
CA ALA A 50 -1.61 5.42 2.50
C ALA A 50 -0.71 6.27 3.40
N ALA A 51 -0.22 5.67 4.49
CA ALA A 51 0.60 6.37 5.45
C ALA A 51 2.04 6.63 4.94
N GLY A 52 2.45 5.98 3.85
CA GLY A 52 3.73 6.27 3.18
C GLY A 52 4.96 5.68 3.87
N PHE A 53 4.80 4.57 4.58
CA PHE A 53 5.92 3.79 5.10
C PHE A 53 6.47 2.88 3.98
N VAL A 54 7.80 2.80 3.90
CA VAL A 54 8.53 1.93 2.97
C VAL A 54 9.59 1.18 3.77
N GLY A 55 9.69 -0.14 3.58
CA GLY A 55 10.71 -0.94 4.26
C GLY A 55 10.42 -2.45 4.25
N PRO A 56 11.28 -3.25 4.90
CA PRO A 56 11.16 -4.70 5.00
C PRO A 56 10.08 -5.09 6.02
N PHE A 57 8.82 -5.13 5.59
CA PHE A 57 7.71 -5.57 6.44
C PHE A 57 7.72 -7.08 6.67
N ALA A 58 7.26 -7.50 7.86
CA ALA A 58 7.28 -8.89 8.30
C ALA A 58 6.55 -9.85 7.35
N ASP A 59 5.39 -9.43 6.83
CA ASP A 59 4.58 -10.20 5.87
C ASP A 59 5.32 -10.56 4.56
N TRP A 60 6.40 -9.83 4.28
CA TRP A 60 7.24 -9.96 3.09
C TRP A 60 8.62 -10.55 3.40
N ALA A 61 8.89 -10.93 4.66
CA ALA A 61 10.14 -11.59 5.06
C ALA A 61 10.44 -12.88 4.26
N PRO A 62 9.44 -13.70 3.86
CA PRO A 62 9.71 -14.85 2.99
C PRO A 62 10.15 -14.50 1.56
N TYR A 63 10.05 -13.23 1.15
CA TYR A 63 10.32 -12.76 -0.23
C TYR A 63 11.36 -11.63 -0.28
N PRO A 64 12.58 -11.86 0.23
CA PRO A 64 13.59 -10.80 0.42
C PRO A 64 14.01 -10.09 -0.88
N ALA A 65 14.10 -10.82 -2.00
CA ALA A 65 14.41 -10.24 -3.31
C ALA A 65 13.29 -9.28 -3.80
N ALA A 66 12.03 -9.57 -3.47
CA ALA A 66 10.91 -8.68 -3.79
C ALA A 66 10.98 -7.38 -2.96
N VAL A 67 11.37 -7.50 -1.69
CA VAL A 67 11.62 -6.35 -0.81
C VAL A 67 12.80 -5.52 -1.34
N GLU A 68 13.86 -6.15 -1.84
CA GLU A 68 15.11 -5.48 -2.27
C GLU A 68 14.85 -4.65 -3.50
N HIS A 69 14.29 -5.30 -4.51
CA HIS A 69 13.83 -4.65 -5.71
C HIS A 69 12.93 -3.46 -5.40
N SER A 70 12.04 -3.59 -4.41
CA SER A 70 11.12 -2.52 -4.06
C SER A 70 11.82 -1.33 -3.40
N ILE A 71 12.69 -1.55 -2.42
CA ILE A 71 13.42 -0.46 -1.75
C ILE A 71 14.39 0.23 -2.72
N GLU A 72 15.09 -0.53 -3.56
CA GLU A 72 15.95 0.03 -4.61
C GLU A 72 15.17 0.88 -5.60
N ALA A 73 13.96 0.45 -5.98
CA ALA A 73 13.09 1.20 -6.87
C ALA A 73 12.70 2.57 -6.29
N PHE A 74 12.37 2.65 -5.00
CA PHE A 74 12.12 3.94 -4.33
C PHE A 74 13.35 4.85 -4.34
N ARG A 75 14.54 4.31 -4.02
CA ARG A 75 15.80 5.06 -4.08
C ARG A 75 16.14 5.52 -5.50
N SER A 76 15.79 4.74 -6.51
CA SER A 76 16.00 5.10 -7.91
C SER A 76 15.07 6.22 -8.40
N LEU A 77 13.88 6.33 -7.82
CA LEU A 77 12.93 7.40 -8.09
C LEU A 77 13.25 8.68 -7.33
N ASP A 78 14.07 8.63 -6.28
CA ASP A 78 14.39 9.79 -5.46
C ASP A 78 14.92 10.97 -6.31
N GLY A 79 14.33 12.14 -6.10
CA GLY A 79 14.59 13.35 -6.87
C GLY A 79 13.89 13.45 -8.22
N SER A 80 13.18 12.41 -8.68
CA SER A 80 12.38 12.47 -9.91
C SER A 80 11.06 13.22 -9.68
N HIS A 81 10.69 14.11 -10.60
CA HIS A 81 9.39 14.80 -10.64
C HIS A 81 8.91 15.43 -9.31
N GLY A 82 9.85 15.82 -8.44
CA GLY A 82 9.57 16.41 -7.12
C GLY A 82 9.29 15.39 -6.01
N PHE A 83 9.45 14.10 -6.25
CA PHE A 83 9.41 13.06 -5.24
C PHE A 83 10.71 12.99 -4.44
N THR A 84 10.58 12.86 -3.14
CA THR A 84 11.69 12.64 -2.21
C THR A 84 11.48 11.35 -1.43
N PHE A 85 12.50 10.50 -1.41
CA PHE A 85 12.59 9.37 -0.49
C PHE A 85 13.35 9.79 0.76
N HIS A 86 12.69 9.78 1.91
CA HIS A 86 13.33 10.15 3.17
C HIS A 86 13.81 8.88 3.89
N ASP A 87 15.09 8.53 3.73
CA ASP A 87 15.73 7.45 4.49
C ASP A 87 15.53 7.68 6.00
N ARG A 88 14.80 6.77 6.65
CA ARG A 88 14.53 6.81 8.09
C ARG A 88 14.34 5.39 8.62
N PRO A 89 14.96 5.05 9.77
CA PRO A 89 14.77 3.74 10.37
C PRO A 89 13.31 3.55 10.80
N TYR A 90 12.83 2.33 10.65
CA TYR A 90 11.55 1.87 11.17
C TYR A 90 11.76 0.99 12.40
N VAL A 91 11.07 1.29 13.49
CA VAL A 91 11.16 0.53 14.73
C VAL A 91 9.81 -0.11 15.04
N GLU A 92 9.80 -1.42 15.12
CA GLU A 92 8.65 -2.20 15.57
C GLU A 92 8.84 -2.54 17.05
N LEU A 93 8.07 -1.92 17.94
CA LEU A 93 8.22 -2.13 19.37
C LEU A 93 7.62 -3.47 19.80
N ALA A 94 8.32 -4.20 20.67
CA ALA A 94 7.82 -5.43 21.27
C ALA A 94 7.11 -5.10 22.61
N GLU A 95 5.82 -5.39 22.72
CA GLU A 95 5.02 -5.19 23.94
C GLU A 95 5.04 -6.43 24.84
N THR A 96 5.33 -7.59 24.26
CA THR A 96 5.33 -8.88 24.94
C THR A 96 6.60 -9.67 24.68
N ASP A 97 6.94 -10.58 25.61
CA ASP A 97 8.04 -11.53 25.43
C ASP A 97 7.87 -12.36 24.14
N ALA A 98 6.62 -12.70 23.78
CA ALA A 98 6.32 -13.47 22.57
C ALA A 98 6.63 -12.70 21.28
N GLU A 99 6.31 -11.40 21.22
CA GLU A 99 6.68 -10.55 20.07
C GLU A 99 8.18 -10.39 19.95
N ARG A 100 8.87 -10.19 21.10
CA ARG A 100 10.33 -10.17 21.13
C ARG A 100 10.92 -11.48 20.59
N GLU A 101 10.42 -12.62 21.08
CA GLU A 101 10.88 -13.94 20.63
C GLU A 101 10.68 -14.07 19.12
N SER A 102 9.50 -13.69 18.59
CA SER A 102 9.25 -13.73 17.15
C SER A 102 10.17 -12.79 16.34
N PHE A 103 10.43 -11.57 16.83
CA PHE A 103 11.36 -10.65 16.17
C PHE A 103 12.78 -11.22 16.05
N VAL A 104 13.27 -11.82 17.14
CA VAL A 104 14.65 -12.34 17.23
C VAL A 104 14.80 -13.70 16.55
N GLU A 105 13.83 -14.60 16.70
CA GLU A 105 13.95 -15.98 16.26
C GLU A 105 13.40 -16.20 14.84
N ASP A 106 12.35 -15.48 14.43
CA ASP A 106 11.68 -15.68 13.15
C ASP A 106 12.12 -14.65 12.10
N TYR A 107 12.05 -13.34 12.40
CA TYR A 107 12.24 -12.29 11.39
C TYR A 107 13.70 -11.90 11.16
N GLN A 108 14.45 -11.62 12.23
CA GLN A 108 15.84 -11.16 12.10
C GLN A 108 16.70 -12.14 11.25
N PRO A 109 16.65 -13.47 11.46
CA PRO A 109 17.49 -14.40 10.70
C PRO A 109 17.12 -14.52 9.21
N LEU A 110 15.89 -14.18 8.82
CA LEU A 110 15.45 -14.22 7.42
C LEU A 110 16.06 -13.06 6.63
N PHE A 111 16.05 -11.87 7.21
CA PHE A 111 16.56 -10.66 6.57
C PHE A 111 18.09 -10.54 6.62
N ASP A 112 18.74 -10.98 7.72
CA ASP A 112 20.21 -11.01 7.84
C ASP A 112 20.89 -11.84 6.73
N ARG A 113 20.23 -12.90 6.27
CA ARG A 113 20.74 -13.77 5.19
C ARG A 113 20.82 -13.05 3.84
N GLU A 114 20.06 -11.98 3.69
CA GLU A 114 19.79 -11.31 2.43
C GLU A 114 20.39 -9.89 2.42
N GLY A 115 21.19 -9.55 3.43
CA GLY A 115 21.96 -8.31 3.49
C GLY A 115 21.22 -7.12 4.10
N TYR A 116 20.01 -7.32 4.62
CA TYR A 116 19.29 -6.29 5.36
C TYR A 116 19.77 -6.21 6.81
N GLU A 117 20.08 -5.00 7.27
CA GLU A 117 20.38 -4.74 8.66
C GLU A 117 19.07 -4.63 9.47
N LEU A 118 18.64 -5.77 10.02
CA LEU A 118 17.61 -5.83 11.06
C LEU A 118 18.25 -6.16 12.40
N GLU A 119 18.06 -5.28 13.37
CA GLU A 119 18.64 -5.46 14.69
C GLU A 119 17.56 -5.30 15.76
N TYR A 120 17.41 -6.31 16.62
CA TYR A 120 16.63 -6.14 17.83
C TYR A 120 17.43 -5.31 18.84
N TRP A 121 16.90 -4.15 19.22
CA TRP A 121 17.48 -3.28 20.22
C TRP A 121 16.67 -3.32 21.50
N SER A 122 17.37 -3.38 22.64
CA SER A 122 16.78 -3.18 23.95
C SER A 122 16.23 -1.76 24.11
N THR A 123 15.32 -1.56 25.06
CA THR A 123 14.83 -0.22 25.42
C THR A 123 15.96 0.74 25.81
N SER A 124 17.05 0.25 26.41
CA SER A 124 18.24 1.06 26.70
C SER A 124 18.96 1.54 25.45
N GLU A 125 19.11 0.69 24.42
CA GLU A 125 19.76 1.06 23.17
C GLU A 125 18.90 2.04 22.37
N LEU A 126 17.58 1.81 22.33
CA LEU A 126 16.61 2.74 21.74
C LEU A 126 16.66 4.12 22.43
N ALA A 127 16.72 4.16 23.76
CA ALA A 127 16.81 5.40 24.53
C ALA A 127 18.17 6.12 24.35
N GLU A 128 19.26 5.38 24.13
CA GLU A 128 20.57 5.98 23.79
C GLU A 128 20.54 6.58 22.38
N ARG A 129 19.90 5.91 21.42
CA ARG A 129 19.80 6.39 20.04
C ARG A 129 18.89 7.62 19.91
N TRP A 130 17.79 7.65 20.65
CA TRP A 130 16.78 8.71 20.62
C TRP A 130 16.48 9.25 22.03
N PRO A 131 17.43 9.97 22.65
CA PRO A 131 17.30 10.39 24.05
C PRO A 131 16.12 11.34 24.27
N GLY A 132 15.25 11.00 25.22
CA GLY A 132 14.08 11.81 25.61
C GLY A 132 12.94 11.83 24.59
N ARG A 133 13.07 11.15 23.44
CA ARG A 133 12.09 11.23 22.37
C ARG A 133 10.88 10.31 22.56
N PHE A 134 11.05 9.23 23.32
CA PHE A 134 10.03 8.20 23.52
C PHE A 134 10.01 7.71 24.96
N ASP A 135 8.81 7.51 25.47
CA ASP A 135 8.53 6.63 26.60
C ASP A 135 8.53 5.19 26.10
N LEU A 136 9.45 4.40 26.64
CA LEU A 136 9.57 2.98 26.32
C LEU A 136 9.03 2.11 27.47
N ASP A 137 8.37 2.71 28.46
CA ASP A 137 7.73 1.96 29.54
C ASP A 137 6.65 1.02 28.99
N GLY A 138 6.76 -0.26 29.35
CA GLY A 138 5.86 -1.31 28.90
C GLY A 138 6.27 -2.00 27.60
N PHE A 139 7.43 -1.68 27.03
CA PHE A 139 8.04 -2.41 25.91
C PHE A 139 9.30 -3.15 26.37
N ASP A 140 9.61 -4.28 25.73
CA ASP A 140 10.84 -5.07 26.00
C ASP A 140 11.98 -4.78 25.00
N GLY A 141 11.74 -3.84 24.08
CA GLY A 141 12.69 -3.44 23.03
C GLY A 141 11.98 -3.21 21.72
N GLY A 142 12.70 -3.30 20.61
CA GLY A 142 12.11 -3.21 19.28
C GLY A 142 13.03 -3.70 18.18
N LEU A 143 12.41 -4.19 17.11
CA LEU A 143 13.09 -4.57 15.87
C LEU A 143 13.32 -3.32 15.02
N VAL A 144 14.59 -2.97 14.84
CA VAL A 144 15.01 -1.79 14.06
C VAL A 144 15.35 -2.22 12.64
N LYS A 145 14.67 -1.60 11.68
CA LYS A 145 14.83 -1.84 10.24
C LYS A 145 15.50 -0.62 9.63
N VAL A 146 16.80 -0.70 9.39
CA VAL A 146 17.61 0.44 8.94
C VAL A 146 17.28 0.83 7.50
N GLU A 147 17.07 -0.16 6.64
CA GLU A 147 16.74 0.03 5.22
C GLU A 147 15.25 0.36 5.02
N SER A 148 14.80 1.47 5.61
CA SER A 148 13.42 1.92 5.54
C SER A 148 13.36 3.42 5.23
N GLY A 149 12.16 3.91 4.91
CA GLY A 149 11.95 5.35 4.70
C GLY A 149 10.48 5.76 4.70
N ILE A 150 10.28 7.07 4.63
CA ILE A 150 8.96 7.70 4.49
C ILE A 150 8.86 8.46 3.19
N ILE A 151 7.64 8.56 2.67
CA ILE A 151 7.33 9.31 1.46
C ILE A 151 6.07 10.15 1.63
N ASP A 152 5.96 11.24 0.84
CA ASP A 152 4.66 11.80 0.51
C ASP A 152 4.04 11.00 -0.65
N VAL A 153 2.90 10.36 -0.36
CA VAL A 153 2.23 9.47 -1.33
C VAL A 153 1.64 10.21 -2.54
N ARG A 154 1.43 11.53 -2.48
CA ARG A 154 0.95 12.34 -3.61
C ARG A 154 2.10 12.70 -4.54
N GLU A 155 3.25 13.04 -3.98
CA GLU A 155 4.49 13.22 -4.76
C GLU A 155 4.86 11.92 -5.44
N TYR A 156 4.83 10.81 -4.70
CA TYR A 156 5.07 9.48 -5.25
C TYR A 156 4.13 9.12 -6.41
N ALA A 157 2.82 9.28 -6.22
CA ALA A 157 1.85 9.00 -7.28
C ALA A 157 2.06 9.89 -8.53
N THR A 158 2.50 11.14 -8.32
CA THR A 158 2.85 12.06 -9.42
C THR A 158 4.10 11.58 -10.15
N ALA A 159 5.18 11.26 -9.42
CA ALA A 159 6.42 10.77 -10.01
C ALA A 159 6.23 9.46 -10.78
N LEU A 160 5.43 8.53 -10.26
CA LEU A 160 5.08 7.31 -10.98
C LEU A 160 4.33 7.60 -12.29
N ALA A 161 3.35 8.49 -12.26
CA ALA A 161 2.58 8.82 -13.47
C ALA A 161 3.42 9.54 -14.53
N GLU A 162 4.29 10.46 -14.13
CA GLU A 162 5.21 11.13 -15.06
C GLU A 162 6.26 10.15 -15.60
N THR A 163 6.82 9.29 -14.75
CA THR A 163 7.76 8.24 -15.17
C THR A 163 7.13 7.26 -16.16
N ALA A 164 5.90 6.83 -15.91
CA ALA A 164 5.16 5.97 -16.84
C ALA A 164 4.95 6.65 -18.20
N ARG A 165 4.60 7.94 -18.22
CA ARG A 165 4.47 8.73 -19.47
C ARG A 165 5.79 8.88 -20.20
N GLU A 166 6.88 9.15 -19.48
CA GLU A 166 8.23 9.24 -20.06
C GLU A 166 8.68 7.93 -20.69
N ARG A 167 8.24 6.79 -20.13
CA ARG A 167 8.47 5.46 -20.69
C ARG A 167 7.52 5.07 -21.82
N GLY A 168 6.52 5.89 -22.13
CA GLY A 168 5.64 5.72 -23.30
C GLY A 168 4.19 5.37 -22.98
N ALA A 169 3.80 5.23 -21.71
CA ALA A 169 2.42 4.93 -21.36
C ALA A 169 1.50 6.15 -21.57
N GLU A 170 0.30 5.91 -22.09
CA GLU A 170 -0.78 6.89 -22.03
C GLU A 170 -1.58 6.70 -20.73
N ILE A 171 -1.87 7.78 -20.01
CA ILE A 171 -2.66 7.74 -18.77
C ILE A 171 -3.91 8.61 -18.93
N ARG A 172 -5.08 8.00 -18.76
CA ARG A 172 -6.39 8.67 -18.82
C ARG A 172 -7.07 8.63 -17.46
N THR A 173 -7.20 9.81 -16.86
CA THR A 173 -8.00 10.02 -15.66
C THR A 173 -9.45 10.33 -16.01
N GLN A 174 -10.35 10.17 -15.05
CA GLN A 174 -11.80 10.36 -15.23
C GLN A 174 -12.40 9.41 -16.29
N THR A 175 -11.79 8.24 -16.47
CA THR A 175 -12.18 7.22 -17.44
C THR A 175 -12.46 5.91 -16.70
N PRO A 176 -13.60 5.80 -15.99
CA PRO A 176 -13.93 4.57 -15.27
C PRO A 176 -14.18 3.44 -16.27
N VAL A 177 -13.57 2.29 -16.03
CA VAL A 177 -13.91 1.06 -16.74
C VAL A 177 -15.18 0.49 -16.11
N GLU A 178 -16.20 0.25 -16.93
CA GLU A 178 -17.48 -0.31 -16.49
C GLU A 178 -17.47 -1.84 -16.52
N ARG A 179 -16.76 -2.42 -17.50
CA ARG A 179 -16.55 -3.87 -17.63
C ARG A 179 -15.39 -4.22 -18.56
N ILE A 180 -14.86 -5.42 -18.36
CA ILE A 180 -13.95 -6.07 -19.31
C ILE A 180 -14.79 -6.76 -20.40
N VAL A 181 -14.30 -6.74 -21.63
CA VAL A 181 -14.97 -7.32 -22.80
C VAL A 181 -14.19 -8.55 -23.24
N THR A 182 -14.90 -9.66 -23.43
CA THR A 182 -14.34 -10.92 -23.95
C THR A 182 -15.02 -11.32 -25.26
N ASP A 183 -14.31 -12.10 -26.06
CA ASP A 183 -14.84 -12.89 -27.16
C ASP A 183 -14.54 -14.36 -26.80
N ASP A 184 -15.59 -15.13 -26.49
CA ASP A 184 -15.48 -16.41 -25.80
C ASP A 184 -14.56 -16.33 -24.56
N ASP A 185 -13.47 -17.10 -24.55
CA ASP A 185 -12.51 -17.23 -23.45
C ASP A 185 -11.28 -16.30 -23.62
N THR A 186 -11.38 -15.22 -24.41
CA THR A 186 -10.26 -14.29 -24.64
C THR A 186 -10.66 -12.84 -24.41
N VAL A 187 -9.83 -12.07 -23.74
CA VAL A 187 -9.99 -10.62 -23.58
C VAL A 187 -9.85 -9.90 -24.93
N VAL A 188 -10.75 -8.96 -25.19
CA VAL A 188 -10.75 -8.14 -26.41
C VAL A 188 -10.90 -6.64 -26.11
N GLY A 189 -10.68 -6.24 -24.86
CA GLY A 189 -10.65 -4.85 -24.42
C GLY A 189 -11.56 -4.54 -23.23
N VAL A 190 -11.90 -3.26 -23.08
CA VAL A 190 -12.71 -2.72 -21.98
C VAL A 190 -13.76 -1.75 -22.47
N GLU A 191 -14.86 -1.61 -21.72
CA GLU A 191 -15.85 -0.56 -21.95
C GLU A 191 -15.74 0.56 -20.90
N THR A 192 -15.89 1.77 -21.39
CA THR A 192 -15.93 3.01 -20.62
C THR A 192 -17.16 3.83 -21.05
N PRO A 193 -17.58 4.85 -20.29
CA PRO A 193 -18.68 5.73 -20.69
C PRO A 193 -18.47 6.41 -22.04
N ASP A 194 -17.22 6.62 -22.46
CA ASP A 194 -16.84 7.28 -23.70
C ASP A 194 -16.67 6.32 -24.88
N GLY A 195 -16.88 5.01 -24.65
CA GLY A 195 -16.81 3.96 -25.65
C GLY A 195 -15.85 2.83 -25.29
N ARG A 196 -15.70 1.91 -26.23
CA ARG A 196 -14.84 0.73 -26.10
C ARG A 196 -13.40 1.07 -26.48
N ILE A 197 -12.46 0.50 -25.73
CA ILE A 197 -11.03 0.47 -26.06
C ILE A 197 -10.66 -0.99 -26.30
N GLU A 198 -10.23 -1.33 -27.51
CA GLU A 198 -9.76 -2.66 -27.87
C GLU A 198 -8.38 -2.92 -27.22
N ALA A 199 -8.18 -4.11 -26.67
CA ALA A 199 -6.90 -4.54 -26.13
C ALA A 199 -6.77 -6.07 -26.21
N GLU A 200 -5.54 -6.54 -26.34
CA GLU A 200 -5.21 -7.98 -26.38
C GLU A 200 -4.89 -8.48 -24.96
N THR A 201 -4.52 -7.58 -24.05
CA THR A 201 -4.29 -7.87 -22.65
C THR A 201 -4.92 -6.79 -21.77
N VAL A 202 -5.53 -7.20 -20.66
CA VAL A 202 -6.07 -6.31 -19.62
C VAL A 202 -5.44 -6.68 -18.28
N VAL A 203 -4.75 -5.72 -17.66
CA VAL A 203 -4.26 -5.83 -16.29
C VAL A 203 -5.25 -5.13 -15.36
N CYS A 204 -5.96 -5.89 -14.53
CA CYS A 204 -6.92 -5.37 -13.56
C CYS A 204 -6.22 -5.08 -12.21
N ALA A 205 -5.70 -3.85 -12.09
CA ALA A 205 -5.03 -3.33 -10.89
C ALA A 205 -5.89 -2.28 -10.16
N ALA A 206 -7.20 -2.51 -10.10
CA ALA A 206 -8.21 -1.56 -9.61
C ALA A 206 -8.36 -1.55 -8.06
N GLY A 207 -7.36 -2.06 -7.34
CA GLY A 207 -7.35 -2.16 -5.88
C GLY A 207 -8.55 -2.95 -5.36
N ALA A 208 -9.29 -2.36 -4.40
CA ALA A 208 -10.50 -3.01 -3.88
C ALA A 208 -11.51 -3.34 -4.98
N GLN A 209 -11.56 -2.57 -6.08
CA GLN A 209 -12.53 -2.73 -7.16
C GLN A 209 -12.15 -3.80 -8.17
N THR A 210 -11.00 -4.45 -8.02
CA THR A 210 -10.61 -5.57 -8.87
C THR A 210 -11.63 -6.71 -8.79
N ALA A 211 -11.98 -7.18 -7.58
CA ALA A 211 -12.91 -8.29 -7.40
C ALA A 211 -14.27 -8.10 -8.11
N PRO A 212 -15.02 -6.99 -7.91
CA PRO A 212 -16.27 -6.80 -8.65
C PRO A 212 -16.11 -6.61 -10.16
N LEU A 213 -14.94 -6.16 -10.65
CA LEU A 213 -14.69 -6.04 -12.08
C LEU A 213 -14.41 -7.38 -12.76
N VAL A 214 -13.87 -8.36 -12.02
CA VAL A 214 -13.48 -9.68 -12.54
C VAL A 214 -14.43 -10.81 -12.14
N GLU A 215 -15.36 -10.56 -11.20
CA GLU A 215 -16.43 -11.50 -10.76
C GLU A 215 -17.14 -12.23 -11.92
N PRO A 216 -17.44 -11.61 -13.09
CA PRO A 216 -18.06 -12.33 -14.20
C PRO A 216 -17.23 -13.50 -14.76
N PHE A 217 -15.94 -13.55 -14.43
CA PHE A 217 -14.98 -14.53 -14.94
C PHE A 217 -14.42 -15.42 -13.84
N VAL A 218 -14.06 -14.82 -12.70
CA VAL A 218 -13.39 -15.52 -11.62
C VAL A 218 -13.67 -14.86 -10.26
N ASP A 219 -13.86 -15.69 -9.24
CA ASP A 219 -14.07 -15.25 -7.87
C ASP A 219 -12.72 -14.93 -7.20
N VAL A 220 -12.54 -13.68 -6.79
CA VAL A 220 -11.35 -13.24 -6.05
C VAL A 220 -11.73 -12.97 -4.59
N PRO A 221 -11.24 -13.76 -3.61
CA PRO A 221 -11.73 -13.76 -2.23
C PRO A 221 -11.19 -12.57 -1.44
N THR A 222 -11.57 -11.35 -1.82
CA THR A 222 -11.12 -10.14 -1.11
C THR A 222 -12.22 -9.52 -0.27
N ARG A 223 -11.83 -9.02 0.90
CA ARG A 223 -12.65 -8.12 1.71
C ARG A 223 -12.10 -6.70 1.61
N GLN A 224 -13.02 -5.74 1.56
CA GLN A 224 -12.66 -4.33 1.57
C GLN A 224 -12.51 -3.84 3.01
N PHE A 225 -11.44 -3.12 3.30
CA PHE A 225 -11.19 -2.53 4.61
C PHE A 225 -10.61 -1.11 4.46
N ILE A 226 -10.48 -0.39 5.57
CA ILE A 226 -9.84 0.92 5.60
C ILE A 226 -8.75 1.01 6.66
N TYR A 227 -7.81 1.92 6.44
CA TYR A 227 -6.93 2.48 7.47
C TYR A 227 -7.48 3.82 7.93
N CYS A 228 -7.39 4.08 9.22
CA CYS A 228 -7.60 5.39 9.79
C CYS A 228 -6.26 6.14 9.80
N ASN A 229 -6.25 7.39 9.31
CA ASN A 229 -5.08 8.25 9.40
C ASN A 229 -5.46 9.56 10.09
N LEU A 230 -4.63 10.02 11.02
CA LEU A 230 -4.82 11.25 11.77
C LEU A 230 -3.51 12.04 11.82
N ARG A 231 -3.56 13.34 11.56
CA ARG A 231 -2.40 14.21 11.80
C ARG A 231 -2.54 14.91 13.13
N VAL A 232 -1.44 14.92 13.86
CA VAL A 232 -1.38 15.49 15.19
C VAL A 232 -0.20 16.45 15.25
N ASP A 233 -0.48 17.67 15.68
CA ASP A 233 0.54 18.68 15.92
C ASP A 233 1.01 18.61 17.37
N ILE A 234 2.30 18.85 17.55
CA ILE A 234 2.96 18.89 18.85
C ILE A 234 3.55 20.27 19.13
N ASP A 235 3.56 20.69 20.39
CA ASP A 235 4.32 21.87 20.81
C ASP A 235 5.80 21.47 21.02
N GLY A 236 6.50 21.23 19.92
CA GLY A 236 7.91 20.81 19.86
C GLY A 236 8.47 20.86 18.44
N GLU A 237 9.73 20.46 18.24
CA GLU A 237 10.35 20.31 16.92
C GLU A 237 10.65 18.82 16.65
N ILE A 238 10.08 18.31 15.56
CA ILE A 238 10.35 17.00 14.98
C ILE A 238 11.46 17.19 13.95
N ASP A 239 12.66 16.77 14.32
CA ASP A 239 13.82 16.78 13.44
C ASP A 239 13.98 15.47 12.65
N ASP A 240 15.04 15.41 11.85
CA ASP A 240 15.35 14.24 11.02
C ASP A 240 15.80 13.02 11.82
N ALA A 241 16.07 13.15 13.12
CA ALA A 241 16.46 12.01 13.93
C ALA A 241 15.28 11.12 14.33
N TYR A 242 14.03 11.63 14.29
CA TYR A 242 12.86 10.83 14.66
C TYR A 242 12.68 9.63 13.72
N PRO A 243 12.63 8.39 14.24
CA PRO A 243 12.31 7.20 13.47
C PRO A 243 10.83 7.16 13.08
N MET A 244 10.52 6.25 12.17
CA MET A 244 9.18 5.70 12.06
C MET A 244 8.98 4.62 13.11
N MET A 245 7.76 4.45 13.59
CA MET A 245 7.49 3.54 14.69
C MET A 245 6.19 2.77 14.48
N TYR A 246 6.12 1.59 15.08
CA TYR A 246 4.89 0.84 15.31
C TYR A 246 4.88 0.30 16.74
N GLY A 247 3.69 0.32 17.34
CA GLY A 247 3.41 -0.16 18.68
C GLY A 247 2.02 0.29 19.11
N ARG A 248 1.41 -0.44 20.03
CA ARG A 248 0.04 -0.24 20.51
C ARG A 248 -0.97 -0.20 19.35
N ASP A 249 -0.81 -1.11 18.41
CA ASP A 249 -1.66 -1.29 17.21
C ASP A 249 -1.71 -0.10 16.23
N VAL A 250 -0.82 0.87 16.37
CA VAL A 250 -0.74 2.02 15.44
C VAL A 250 0.69 2.26 14.98
N TRP A 251 0.78 2.75 13.74
CA TRP A 251 1.99 3.29 13.14
C TRP A 251 2.02 4.79 13.36
N TRP A 252 3.20 5.35 13.62
CA TRP A 252 3.38 6.79 13.57
C TRP A 252 4.71 7.18 12.96
N ARG A 253 4.70 8.34 12.30
CA ARG A 253 5.89 8.91 11.68
C ARG A 253 5.82 10.44 11.64
N PRO A 254 6.96 11.12 11.62
CA PRO A 254 7.03 12.52 11.20
C PRO A 254 6.36 12.75 9.84
N GLU A 255 5.70 13.88 9.65
CA GLU A 255 5.32 14.35 8.31
C GLU A 255 6.52 15.01 7.61
N PRO A 256 6.88 14.56 6.40
CA PRO A 256 7.82 15.29 5.55
C PRO A 256 7.45 16.77 5.47
N ASP A 257 8.45 17.64 5.58
CA ASP A 257 8.32 19.10 5.50
C ASP A 257 7.39 19.76 6.54
N ARG A 258 7.00 19.04 7.60
CA ARG A 258 6.24 19.57 8.73
C ARG A 258 6.93 19.27 10.04
N SER A 259 7.75 20.21 10.48
CA SER A 259 8.60 20.08 11.69
C SER A 259 7.84 19.95 13.02
N GLN A 260 6.52 19.85 13.02
CA GLN A 260 5.70 19.75 14.24
C GLN A 260 4.54 18.75 14.12
N THR A 261 4.45 18.02 13.00
CA THR A 261 3.30 17.16 12.73
C THR A 261 3.73 15.69 12.66
N PHE A 262 3.05 14.83 13.42
CA PHE A 262 3.06 13.39 13.20
C PHE A 262 1.86 12.98 12.35
N LEU A 263 2.06 11.99 11.48
CA LEU A 263 0.97 11.17 10.97
C LEU A 263 0.89 9.91 11.83
N ILE A 264 -0.28 9.64 12.38
CA ILE A 264 -0.61 8.39 13.07
C ILE A 264 -1.58 7.63 12.16
N SER A 265 -1.30 6.36 11.92
CA SER A 265 -2.06 5.46 11.07
C SER A 265 -2.35 4.16 11.81
N GLY A 266 -3.49 3.54 11.58
CA GLY A 266 -3.88 2.31 12.24
C GLY A 266 -5.39 2.14 12.14
N GLY A 267 -6.02 1.54 13.16
CA GLY A 267 -7.47 1.39 13.21
C GLY A 267 -8.00 0.76 11.92
N MET A 268 -7.63 -0.49 11.68
CA MET A 268 -8.04 -1.20 10.47
C MET A 268 -9.42 -1.79 10.64
N TYR A 269 -10.33 -1.45 9.73
CA TYR A 269 -11.72 -1.90 9.83
C TYR A 269 -12.28 -2.37 8.50
N PHE A 270 -12.92 -3.54 8.49
CA PHE A 270 -13.68 -4.01 7.34
C PHE A 270 -14.86 -3.09 7.03
N LEU A 271 -15.02 -2.71 5.77
CA LEU A 271 -16.16 -1.92 5.35
C LEU A 271 -17.40 -2.82 5.21
N PRO A 272 -18.51 -2.51 5.92
CA PRO A 272 -19.74 -3.28 5.79
C PRO A 272 -20.44 -3.03 4.44
N GLU A 273 -20.28 -1.82 3.89
CA GLU A 273 -20.77 -1.44 2.58
C GLU A 273 -19.63 -0.81 1.77
N ARG A 274 -19.53 -1.22 0.50
CA ARG A 274 -18.47 -0.73 -0.39
C ARG A 274 -18.59 0.77 -0.60
N ASP A 275 -17.43 1.42 -0.68
CA ASP A 275 -17.28 2.86 -0.97
C ASP A 275 -17.96 3.82 0.02
N GLN A 276 -18.28 3.35 1.23
CA GLN A 276 -18.93 4.13 2.27
C GLN A 276 -18.10 4.13 3.57
N PRO A 277 -16.90 4.74 3.58
CA PRO A 277 -16.12 4.84 4.80
C PRO A 277 -16.81 5.75 5.82
N PRO A 278 -16.49 5.59 7.11
CA PRO A 278 -16.87 6.56 8.12
C PRO A 278 -16.19 7.91 7.88
N ARG A 279 -16.91 9.00 8.16
CA ARG A 279 -16.41 10.38 8.02
C ARG A 279 -15.59 10.87 9.21
N SER A 280 -15.59 10.10 10.29
CA SER A 280 -14.90 10.39 11.54
C SER A 280 -14.20 9.13 12.05
N PRO A 281 -13.10 9.27 12.79
CA PRO A 281 -12.38 8.12 13.33
C PRO A 281 -13.25 7.37 14.37
N PRO A 282 -13.16 6.04 14.42
CA PRO A 282 -13.75 5.25 15.51
C PRO A 282 -13.19 5.62 16.89
N ALA A 283 -14.00 5.43 17.94
CA ALA A 283 -13.61 5.73 19.32
C ALA A 283 -12.42 4.88 19.82
N GLU A 284 -12.31 3.67 19.29
CA GLU A 284 -11.23 2.72 19.55
C GLU A 284 -9.90 3.23 19.02
N TYR A 285 -9.85 3.54 17.73
CA TYR A 285 -8.70 4.18 17.11
C TYR A 285 -8.24 5.44 17.85
N LEU A 286 -9.16 6.29 18.31
CA LEU A 286 -8.79 7.48 19.10
C LEU A 286 -8.17 7.14 20.47
N ARG A 287 -8.54 6.01 21.08
CA ARG A 287 -7.91 5.52 22.32
C ARG A 287 -6.48 5.03 22.06
N GLU A 288 -6.27 4.30 20.96
CA GLU A 288 -4.94 3.83 20.52
C GLU A 288 -4.02 5.01 20.21
N VAL A 289 -4.51 5.97 19.41
CA VAL A 289 -3.82 7.24 19.11
C VAL A 289 -3.42 7.95 20.41
N LYS A 290 -4.35 8.08 21.36
CA LYS A 290 -4.06 8.73 22.64
C LYS A 290 -2.96 8.00 23.42
N ALA A 291 -3.00 6.67 23.47
CA ALA A 291 -2.01 5.88 24.19
C ALA A 291 -0.60 6.04 23.59
N VAL A 292 -0.48 6.13 22.26
CA VAL A 292 0.80 6.42 21.60
C VAL A 292 1.23 7.86 21.79
N LEU A 293 0.32 8.82 21.75
CA LEU A 293 0.68 10.21 22.04
C LEU A 293 1.23 10.35 23.46
N GLU A 294 0.65 9.68 24.45
CA GLU A 294 1.19 9.63 25.82
C GLU A 294 2.61 9.03 25.86
N SER A 295 2.97 8.10 24.96
CA SER A 295 4.33 7.55 24.89
C SER A 295 5.32 8.35 24.04
N VAL A 296 4.87 9.14 23.06
CA VAL A 296 5.77 9.96 22.20
C VAL A 296 5.97 11.36 22.80
N ALA A 297 5.12 11.78 23.74
CA ALA A 297 5.03 13.14 24.26
C ALA A 297 5.61 13.38 25.66
N ASN A 298 6.50 12.52 26.18
CA ASN A 298 7.07 12.76 27.52
C ASN A 298 7.78 14.13 27.66
N ASP A 299 8.33 14.66 26.56
CA ASP A 299 8.94 16.01 26.48
C ASP A 299 8.05 17.03 25.73
N ILE A 300 6.81 16.68 25.38
CA ILE A 300 5.88 17.54 24.61
C ILE A 300 4.74 17.99 25.54
N ASP A 301 4.72 19.29 25.85
CA ASP A 301 3.76 19.86 26.81
C ASP A 301 2.29 19.85 26.31
N GLU A 302 2.08 19.92 24.99
CA GLU A 302 0.74 19.95 24.39
C GLU A 302 0.69 19.21 23.06
N VAL A 303 -0.39 18.45 22.88
CA VAL A 303 -0.69 17.69 21.67
C VAL A 303 -2.05 18.12 21.14
N ARG A 304 -2.11 18.53 19.87
CA ARG A 304 -3.35 19.06 19.24
C ARG A 304 -3.69 18.24 18.00
N ILE A 305 -4.91 17.71 17.96
CA ILE A 305 -5.43 17.09 16.74
C ILE A 305 -5.67 18.21 15.71
N VAL A 306 -5.09 18.06 14.51
CA VAL A 306 -5.28 19.03 13.44
C VAL A 306 -6.71 18.92 12.95
N ASN A 307 -7.47 20.01 13.02
CA ASN A 307 -8.89 19.99 12.64
C ASN A 307 -9.06 19.57 11.16
N GLY A 308 -9.96 18.62 10.90
CA GLY A 308 -10.19 18.06 9.57
C GLY A 308 -9.04 17.18 9.04
N SER A 309 -8.09 16.77 9.89
CA SER A 309 -6.96 15.94 9.47
C SER A 309 -7.25 14.46 9.37
N TYR A 310 -8.34 13.98 9.96
CA TYR A 310 -8.76 12.61 9.79
C TYR A 310 -9.04 12.34 8.31
N HIS A 311 -8.37 11.36 7.76
CA HIS A 311 -8.60 10.93 6.39
C HIS A 311 -8.47 9.42 6.27
N THR A 312 -9.28 8.87 5.38
CA THR A 312 -9.26 7.46 5.02
C THR A 312 -9.64 7.33 3.55
N CYS A 313 -9.18 6.26 2.91
CA CYS A 313 -9.52 5.98 1.52
C CYS A 313 -11.00 5.66 1.41
N SER A 314 -11.77 6.48 0.68
CA SER A 314 -13.18 6.20 0.45
C SER A 314 -13.46 5.02 -0.45
N LYS A 315 -12.45 4.56 -1.18
CA LYS A 315 -12.48 3.33 -1.98
C LYS A 315 -11.91 2.13 -1.25
N GLY A 316 -11.50 2.28 0.02
CA GLY A 316 -10.87 1.23 0.80
C GLY A 316 -9.60 0.65 0.20
N SER A 317 -9.08 -0.36 0.89
CA SER A 317 -8.07 -1.32 0.44
C SER A 317 -8.72 -2.69 0.34
N ALA A 318 -8.10 -3.62 -0.39
CA ALA A 318 -8.50 -5.03 -0.40
C ALA A 318 -7.48 -5.85 0.38
N ILE A 319 -7.97 -6.91 1.02
CA ILE A 319 -7.15 -7.95 1.63
C ILE A 319 -7.74 -9.32 1.26
N THR A 320 -6.89 -10.32 1.14
CA THR A 320 -7.19 -11.73 0.93
C THR A 320 -7.24 -12.49 2.26
N PRO A 321 -7.69 -13.76 2.30
CA PRO A 321 -7.77 -14.53 3.54
C PRO A 321 -6.43 -14.73 4.25
N ASP A 322 -5.33 -14.79 3.49
CA ASP A 322 -3.97 -15.04 3.97
C ASP A 322 -3.10 -13.78 4.05
N GLY A 323 -3.63 -12.61 3.67
CA GLY A 323 -2.89 -11.35 3.64
C GLY A 323 -1.87 -11.22 2.51
N GLN A 324 -1.73 -12.22 1.64
CA GLN A 324 -0.85 -12.16 0.47
C GLN A 324 -1.62 -11.66 -0.75
N PRO A 325 -1.01 -10.88 -1.67
CA PRO A 325 -1.72 -10.41 -2.84
C PRO A 325 -2.15 -11.54 -3.78
N VAL A 326 -3.09 -11.22 -4.67
CA VAL A 326 -3.29 -11.99 -5.91
C VAL A 326 -2.51 -11.29 -7.00
N LEU A 327 -1.52 -11.98 -7.58
CA LEU A 327 -0.68 -11.55 -8.70
C LEU A 327 -0.69 -12.68 -9.73
N ASP A 328 -1.70 -12.72 -10.59
CA ASP A 328 -1.99 -13.93 -11.37
C ASP A 328 -2.59 -13.62 -12.75
N ALA A 329 -2.44 -14.56 -13.67
CA ALA A 329 -3.18 -14.68 -14.92
C ALA A 329 -3.92 -16.03 -14.90
N PRO A 330 -5.06 -16.14 -14.18
CA PRO A 330 -5.62 -17.44 -13.80
C PRO A 330 -6.03 -18.28 -15.01
N GLU A 331 -5.73 -19.58 -15.01
CA GLU A 331 -6.08 -20.50 -16.11
C GLU A 331 -7.60 -20.61 -16.35
N ASN A 332 -8.41 -20.34 -15.33
CA ASN A 332 -9.87 -20.34 -15.41
C ASN A 332 -10.48 -18.97 -15.74
N ALA A 333 -9.66 -17.96 -16.00
CA ALA A 333 -10.07 -16.65 -16.47
C ALA A 333 -9.81 -16.51 -17.99
N PRO A 334 -10.44 -15.54 -18.67
CA PRO A 334 -10.19 -15.28 -20.08
C PRO A 334 -8.70 -15.02 -20.38
N ASP A 335 -8.20 -15.61 -21.46
CA ASP A 335 -6.86 -15.38 -21.98
C ASP A 335 -6.59 -13.88 -22.13
N GLY A 336 -5.45 -13.41 -21.61
CA GLY A 336 -5.08 -12.00 -21.61
C GLY A 336 -5.61 -11.20 -20.41
N LEU A 337 -6.27 -11.82 -19.43
CA LEU A 337 -6.61 -11.17 -18.15
C LEU A 337 -5.51 -11.40 -17.10
N VAL A 338 -4.94 -10.33 -16.58
CA VAL A 338 -4.02 -10.33 -15.42
C VAL A 338 -4.69 -9.63 -14.25
N ILE A 339 -4.60 -10.19 -13.06
CA ILE A 339 -5.26 -9.72 -11.83
C ILE A 339 -4.21 -9.28 -10.82
N VAL A 340 -4.37 -8.06 -10.31
CA VAL A 340 -3.54 -7.50 -9.23
C VAL A 340 -4.45 -6.91 -8.16
N THR A 341 -4.50 -7.53 -6.98
CA THR A 341 -5.27 -7.01 -5.83
C THR A 341 -4.78 -7.58 -4.50
N GLY A 342 -5.31 -7.07 -3.40
CA GLY A 342 -4.97 -7.57 -2.06
C GLY A 342 -3.56 -7.25 -1.59
N VAL A 343 -2.88 -6.28 -2.21
CA VAL A 343 -1.47 -5.96 -1.93
C VAL A 343 -1.32 -5.30 -0.56
N THR A 344 -0.93 -6.10 0.43
CA THR A 344 -0.46 -5.63 1.74
C THR A 344 0.86 -4.89 1.60
N ALA A 345 1.09 -3.91 2.48
CA ALA A 345 2.17 -2.93 2.31
C ALA A 345 2.22 -2.33 0.88
N GLY A 346 1.06 -2.12 0.24
CA GLY A 346 0.94 -1.89 -1.20
C GLY A 346 1.59 -0.62 -1.76
N ILE A 347 2.05 0.32 -0.92
CA ILE A 347 3.01 1.34 -1.35
C ILE A 347 4.39 0.71 -1.49
N SER A 348 4.94 0.21 -0.38
CA SER A 348 6.25 -0.41 -0.32
C SER A 348 6.44 -1.52 -1.34
N MET A 349 5.42 -2.33 -1.61
CA MET A 349 5.54 -3.47 -2.53
C MET A 349 5.04 -3.19 -3.94
N SER A 350 4.62 -1.96 -4.24
CA SER A 350 4.16 -1.61 -5.59
C SER A 350 5.20 -1.81 -6.70
N PRO A 351 6.51 -1.59 -6.51
CA PRO A 351 7.50 -1.90 -7.54
C PRO A 351 7.54 -3.39 -7.88
N PHE A 352 7.58 -4.26 -6.87
CA PHE A 352 7.49 -5.71 -7.08
C PHE A 352 6.23 -6.11 -7.86
N THR A 353 5.07 -5.51 -7.56
CA THR A 353 3.85 -5.82 -8.33
C THR A 353 3.97 -5.47 -9.81
N GLY A 354 4.69 -4.39 -10.17
CA GLY A 354 4.97 -4.05 -11.57
C GLY A 354 5.86 -5.10 -12.26
N ALA A 355 6.93 -5.53 -11.59
CA ALA A 355 7.81 -6.59 -12.09
C ALA A 355 7.07 -7.93 -12.26
N ALA A 356 6.20 -8.28 -11.31
CA ALA A 356 5.36 -9.48 -11.41
C ALA A 356 4.40 -9.41 -12.60
N VAL A 357 3.74 -8.26 -12.82
CA VAL A 357 2.87 -8.06 -13.99
C VAL A 357 3.65 -8.17 -15.29
N ARG A 358 4.86 -7.60 -15.36
CA ARG A 358 5.73 -7.74 -16.54
C ARG A 358 5.98 -9.22 -16.85
N ALA A 359 6.36 -10.00 -15.85
CA ALA A 359 6.60 -11.44 -16.01
C ALA A 359 5.34 -12.17 -16.52
N LEU A 360 4.18 -11.93 -15.90
CA LEU A 360 2.90 -12.55 -16.28
C LEU A 360 2.48 -12.20 -17.72
N VAL A 361 2.63 -10.93 -18.13
CA VAL A 361 2.22 -10.47 -19.46
C VAL A 361 3.16 -10.96 -20.57
N THR A 362 4.47 -11.04 -20.29
CA THR A 362 5.47 -11.33 -21.32
C THR A 362 5.99 -12.78 -21.33
N GLY A 363 5.69 -13.54 -20.27
CA GLY A 363 6.26 -14.87 -20.05
C GLY A 363 7.75 -14.85 -19.71
N GLU A 364 8.29 -13.69 -19.30
CA GLU A 364 9.62 -13.58 -18.72
C GLU A 364 9.70 -14.28 -17.35
N GLU A 365 10.87 -14.76 -16.97
CA GLU A 365 11.07 -15.38 -15.66
C GLU A 365 10.83 -14.34 -14.55
N PRO A 366 9.95 -14.61 -13.57
CA PRO A 366 9.65 -13.65 -12.52
C PRO A 366 10.82 -13.51 -11.54
N LEU A 367 10.93 -12.34 -10.92
CA LEU A 367 11.97 -12.03 -9.91
C LEU A 367 11.97 -13.04 -8.74
N VAL A 368 10.78 -13.45 -8.31
CA VAL A 368 10.52 -14.51 -7.33
C VAL A 368 9.41 -15.41 -7.84
N SER A 369 9.29 -16.63 -7.32
CA SER A 369 8.16 -17.50 -7.66
C SER A 369 6.83 -16.80 -7.38
N LEU A 370 5.91 -16.83 -8.34
CA LEU A 370 4.56 -16.27 -8.20
C LEU A 370 3.53 -17.27 -7.67
N GLU A 371 3.88 -18.56 -7.58
CA GLU A 371 3.02 -19.64 -7.04
C GLU A 371 2.34 -19.26 -5.71
N PRO A 372 3.01 -18.60 -4.73
CA PRO A 372 2.34 -18.20 -3.48
C PRO A 372 1.29 -17.08 -3.64
N PHE A 373 1.26 -16.41 -4.79
CA PHE A 373 0.38 -15.28 -5.11
C PHE A 373 -0.68 -15.65 -6.16
N GLU A 374 -0.65 -16.87 -6.68
CA GLU A 374 -1.66 -17.40 -7.62
C GLU A 374 -3.02 -17.53 -6.94
N LEU A 375 -4.08 -17.35 -7.71
CA LEU A 375 -5.44 -17.31 -7.19
C LEU A 375 -5.93 -18.71 -6.75
N ASP A 376 -5.42 -19.77 -7.37
CA ASP A 376 -5.81 -21.16 -7.13
C ASP A 376 -5.34 -21.71 -5.77
N ARG A 377 -4.46 -20.97 -5.06
CA ARG A 377 -4.12 -21.26 -3.65
C ARG A 377 -5.33 -21.24 -2.72
N PHE A 378 -6.44 -20.66 -3.15
CA PHE A 378 -7.72 -20.68 -2.44
C PHE A 378 -8.65 -21.77 -3.02
N ASP A 379 -8.68 -22.94 -2.36
CA ASP A 379 -9.54 -24.08 -2.76
C ASP A 379 -11.04 -23.72 -2.88
N GLU A 380 -11.54 -22.88 -1.98
CA GLU A 380 -12.92 -22.36 -1.98
C GLU A 380 -12.88 -20.83 -1.73
N PRO A 381 -12.85 -20.00 -2.78
CA PRO A 381 -12.78 -18.55 -2.61
C PRO A 381 -14.04 -18.04 -1.91
N SER A 382 -13.86 -17.54 -0.68
CA SER A 382 -14.92 -16.95 0.14
C SER A 382 -14.47 -15.59 0.65
N ALA A 383 -15.38 -14.61 0.64
CA ALA A 383 -15.18 -13.32 1.29
C ALA A 383 -15.59 -13.33 2.78
N ASP A 384 -15.98 -14.49 3.34
CA ASP A 384 -16.29 -14.67 4.76
C ASP A 384 -15.08 -15.27 5.50
N PHE A 385 -14.16 -14.39 5.89
CA PHE A 385 -12.97 -14.73 6.67
C PHE A 385 -12.62 -13.61 7.64
N ARG A 386 -11.73 -13.91 8.59
CA ARG A 386 -11.21 -12.92 9.55
C ARG A 386 -9.71 -12.77 9.37
N VAL A 387 -9.24 -11.54 9.54
CA VAL A 387 -7.82 -11.21 9.64
C VAL A 387 -7.61 -10.61 11.01
N HIS A 388 -6.60 -11.07 11.75
CA HIS A 388 -6.44 -10.70 13.16
C HIS A 388 -6.23 -9.19 13.34
N GLU A 389 -5.49 -8.53 12.45
CA GLU A 389 -5.25 -7.09 12.54
C GLU A 389 -6.45 -6.22 12.11
N ILE A 390 -7.45 -6.79 11.43
CA ILE A 390 -8.57 -6.03 10.86
C ILE A 390 -9.87 -6.32 11.62
N GLN A 391 -10.40 -5.27 12.23
CA GLN A 391 -11.58 -5.35 13.07
C GLN A 391 -12.87 -5.18 12.23
N GLU A 392 -14.00 -5.63 12.76
CA GLU A 392 -15.30 -5.28 12.18
C GLU A 392 -15.65 -3.83 12.52
N MET A 393 -16.26 -3.11 11.58
CA MET A 393 -16.66 -1.71 11.81
C MET A 393 -17.61 -1.58 13.02
N PRO A 394 -17.32 -0.67 13.97
CA PRO A 394 -18.20 -0.43 15.10
C PRO A 394 -19.50 0.23 14.65
N SER A 395 -20.59 -0.08 15.35
CA SER A 395 -21.93 0.47 15.08
C SER A 395 -22.16 1.87 15.66
N THR A 396 -21.24 2.35 16.51
CA THR A 396 -21.33 3.64 17.18
C THR A 396 -20.06 4.46 16.97
N PHE A 397 -20.24 5.71 16.55
CA PHE A 397 -19.18 6.69 16.39
C PHE A 397 -19.34 7.79 17.45
N PRO A 398 -18.25 8.34 17.98
CA PRO A 398 -18.35 9.47 18.88
C PRO A 398 -19.01 10.68 18.18
N THR A 399 -19.80 11.43 18.93
CA THR A 399 -20.45 12.66 18.46
C THR A 399 -19.73 13.87 19.08
N GLY A 400 -18.92 14.61 18.31
CA GLY A 400 -18.21 15.80 18.79
C GLY A 400 -17.01 16.21 17.95
N GLU A 401 -16.41 17.38 18.27
CA GLU A 401 -15.04 17.74 17.87
C GLU A 401 -14.05 16.92 18.70
N TYR A 402 -12.98 16.44 18.06
CA TYR A 402 -11.99 15.50 18.61
C TYR A 402 -10.72 16.21 19.06
#